data_AF-A0A9E0G259-F1
#
_entry.id   AF-A0A9E0G259-F1
#
_cell.length_a   1.000
_cell.length_b   1.000
_cell.length_c   1.000
_cell.angle_alpha   90.00
_cell.angle_beta   90.00
_cell.angle_gamma   90.00
#
_symmetry.space_group_name_H-M   'P 1'
#
loop_
_entity.id
_entity.type
_entity.pdbx_description
1 polymer ?
#
loop_
_entity_poly.entity_id
_entity_poly.type
_entity_poly.pdbx_seq_one_letter_code
_entity_poly.pdbx_strand_id
1 'polypeptide(L)'
;MTIRANAFFFYFVLGFVFALLLIGSFALGVLTALYRPDIFLKFEAPKAAQIAPVAVSSDTIELTRRSVQSDTSKPSDVALNPDEKFAKEFEVVLNQFLKDLSAETVSYKRDRRILKEVISPYNLEGTENAEKSYKAFKDDIAPTLRQKGQKIIDLFQKSDVAIVSLLKDKPEDVREKLLSAWGGVKKEQLNGVIDFLANEERLIAAHEKLLKFYFVHSKLYSVDPEAGAVVFKNQKYQEEEKRLLDEIENIRDYGKKED
;
A
#
# COMPACT_ATOMS: atom_id res chain seq x y z
N MET A 1 -38.71 -20.60 16.40
CA MET A 1 -38.37 -19.98 15.10
C MET A 1 -37.08 -19.15 15.22
N THR A 2 -36.04 -19.72 15.85
CA THR A 2 -34.83 -19.00 16.30
C THR A 2 -33.53 -19.63 15.79
N ILE A 3 -33.58 -20.85 15.24
CA ILE A 3 -32.40 -21.60 14.80
C ILE A 3 -31.90 -21.13 13.42
N ARG A 4 -32.77 -20.57 12.57
CA ARG A 4 -32.40 -20.11 11.22
C ARG A 4 -31.60 -18.79 11.20
N ALA A 5 -31.79 -17.90 12.16
CA ALA A 5 -31.03 -16.65 12.27
C ALA A 5 -29.55 -16.92 12.62
N ASN A 6 -29.28 -17.90 13.49
CA ASN A 6 -27.91 -18.26 13.88
C ASN A 6 -27.10 -18.89 12.74
N ALA A 7 -27.72 -19.66 11.84
CA ALA A 7 -27.01 -20.28 10.73
C ALA A 7 -26.54 -19.23 9.71
N PHE A 8 -27.40 -18.31 9.30
CA PHE A 8 -27.05 -17.23 8.37
C PHE A 8 -25.97 -16.32 8.95
N PHE A 9 -26.06 -16.02 10.24
CA PHE A 9 -25.08 -15.23 10.97
C PHE A 9 -23.71 -15.92 11.04
N PHE A 10 -23.68 -17.24 11.24
CA PHE A 10 -22.43 -18.01 11.25
C PHE A 10 -21.75 -18.02 9.87
N TYR A 11 -22.52 -18.19 8.79
CA TYR A 11 -21.98 -18.11 7.42
C TYR A 11 -21.51 -16.70 7.05
N PHE A 12 -22.17 -15.66 7.56
CA PHE A 12 -21.74 -14.28 7.39
C PHE A 12 -20.40 -14.00 8.09
N VAL A 13 -20.25 -14.42 9.36
CA VAL A 13 -18.98 -14.28 10.09
C VAL A 13 -17.87 -15.12 9.45
N LEU A 14 -18.17 -16.33 8.97
CA LEU A 14 -17.19 -17.19 8.31
C LEU A 14 -16.75 -16.61 6.95
N GLY A 15 -17.69 -16.13 6.13
CA GLY A 15 -17.41 -15.43 4.88
C GLY A 15 -16.65 -14.13 5.10
N PHE A 16 -16.93 -13.43 6.20
CA PHE A 16 -16.20 -12.23 6.62
C PHE A 16 -14.75 -12.52 7.02
N VAL A 17 -14.52 -13.56 7.83
CA VAL A 17 -13.16 -14.01 8.15
C VAL A 17 -12.40 -14.40 6.88
N PHE A 18 -13.07 -15.04 5.93
CA PHE A 18 -12.48 -15.38 4.64
C PHE A 18 -12.15 -14.13 3.80
N ALA A 19 -13.04 -13.13 3.77
CA ALA A 19 -12.77 -11.85 3.10
C ALA A 19 -11.59 -11.10 3.74
N LEU A 20 -11.47 -11.10 5.07
CA LEU A 20 -10.32 -10.52 5.77
C LEU A 20 -9.02 -11.30 5.52
N LEU A 21 -9.07 -12.63 5.38
CA LEU A 21 -7.91 -13.44 4.99
C LEU A 21 -7.47 -13.15 3.55
N LEU A 22 -8.42 -12.93 2.64
CA LEU A 22 -8.14 -12.48 1.27
C LEU A 22 -7.57 -11.05 1.25
N ILE A 23 -8.04 -10.17 2.13
CA ILE A 23 -7.48 -8.82 2.31
C ILE A 23 -6.07 -8.90 2.91
N GLY A 24 -5.80 -9.81 3.84
CA GLY A 24 -4.46 -10.11 4.32
C GLY A 24 -3.53 -10.53 3.18
N SER A 25 -4.02 -11.36 2.26
CA SER A 25 -3.26 -11.77 1.06
C SER A 25 -3.02 -10.62 0.07
N PHE A 26 -4.01 -9.73 -0.10
CA PHE A 26 -3.86 -8.54 -0.95
C PHE A 26 -2.91 -7.51 -0.33
N ALA A 27 -3.02 -7.27 0.96
CA ALA A 27 -2.16 -6.36 1.71
C ALA A 27 -0.72 -6.90 1.76
N LEU A 28 -0.55 -8.22 1.90
CA LEU A 28 0.74 -8.89 1.71
C LEU A 28 1.28 -8.64 0.29
N GLY A 29 0.44 -8.70 -0.75
CA GLY A 29 0.84 -8.34 -2.12
C GLY A 29 1.26 -6.87 -2.28
N VAL A 30 0.59 -5.93 -1.60
CA VAL A 30 0.97 -4.51 -1.56
C VAL A 30 2.29 -4.31 -0.81
N LEU A 31 2.50 -5.06 0.28
CA LEU A 31 3.74 -5.08 1.06
C LEU A 31 4.90 -5.67 0.24
N THR A 32 4.72 -6.83 -0.39
CA THR A 32 5.72 -7.40 -1.31
C THR A 32 6.03 -6.43 -2.46
N ALA A 33 5.01 -5.72 -2.97
CA ALA A 33 5.25 -4.70 -3.98
C ALA A 33 6.05 -3.50 -3.43
N LEU A 34 5.87 -3.11 -2.16
CA LEU A 34 6.68 -2.07 -1.49
C LEU A 34 8.15 -2.50 -1.37
N TYR A 35 8.40 -3.76 -1.05
CA TYR A 35 9.75 -4.33 -0.88
C TYR A 35 10.47 -4.66 -2.20
N ARG A 36 9.75 -4.99 -3.29
CA ARG A 36 10.36 -5.35 -4.58
C ARG A 36 10.05 -4.35 -5.70
N PRO A 37 11.03 -3.50 -6.10
CA PRO A 37 10.85 -2.56 -7.21
C PRO A 37 10.71 -3.22 -8.59
N ASP A 38 11.12 -4.50 -8.72
CA ASP A 38 11.28 -5.18 -10.01
C ASP A 38 10.14 -6.17 -10.32
N ILE A 39 9.30 -6.50 -9.33
CA ILE A 39 8.15 -7.39 -9.52
C ILE A 39 6.93 -6.54 -9.86
N PHE A 40 6.71 -6.40 -11.16
CA PHE A 40 5.44 -5.97 -11.73
C PHE A 40 4.39 -7.05 -11.43
N LEU A 41 3.66 -6.91 -10.33
CA LEU A 41 2.35 -7.55 -10.28
C LEU A 41 1.45 -6.77 -11.24
N LYS A 42 1.21 -7.34 -12.42
CA LYS A 42 0.01 -7.05 -13.20
C LYS A 42 -1.18 -7.38 -12.31
N PHE A 43 -1.58 -6.42 -11.48
CA PHE A 43 -2.82 -6.51 -10.74
C PHE A 43 -3.94 -6.08 -11.68
N GLU A 44 -4.48 -7.05 -12.41
CA GLU A 44 -5.89 -6.98 -12.75
C GLU A 44 -6.64 -6.98 -11.40
N ALA A 45 -7.51 -5.98 -11.20
CA ALA A 45 -8.54 -6.09 -10.16
C ALA A 45 -9.17 -7.48 -10.26
N PRO A 46 -9.51 -8.16 -9.16
CA PRO A 46 -10.20 -9.43 -9.24
C PRO A 46 -11.41 -9.24 -10.15
N LYS A 47 -11.34 -9.84 -11.34
CA LYS A 47 -12.46 -9.92 -12.26
C LYS A 47 -13.56 -10.54 -11.42
N ALA A 48 -14.63 -9.78 -11.19
CA ALA A 48 -15.72 -10.14 -10.29
C ALA A 48 -15.92 -11.65 -10.30
N ALA A 49 -15.74 -12.30 -9.14
CA ALA A 49 -15.82 -13.75 -9.04
C ALA A 49 -17.15 -14.20 -9.66
N GLN A 50 -17.09 -14.73 -10.88
CA GLN A 50 -18.19 -15.46 -11.46
C GLN A 50 -18.25 -16.75 -10.67
N ILE A 51 -19.15 -16.79 -9.70
CA ILE A 51 -19.53 -18.00 -9.00
C ILE A 51 -20.07 -18.95 -10.07
N ALA A 52 -19.35 -20.04 -10.33
CA ALA A 52 -19.83 -21.11 -11.19
C ALA A 52 -21.16 -21.66 -10.62
N PRO A 53 -22.21 -21.84 -11.44
CA PRO A 53 -23.47 -22.39 -10.95
C PRO A 53 -23.26 -23.84 -10.53
N VAL A 54 -23.61 -24.14 -9.28
CA VAL A 54 -23.81 -25.50 -8.81
C VAL A 54 -24.93 -26.12 -9.66
N ALA A 55 -24.63 -27.23 -10.32
CA ALA A 55 -25.60 -27.98 -11.11
C ALA A 55 -26.73 -28.49 -10.21
N VAL A 56 -27.93 -27.93 -10.40
CA VAL A 56 -29.18 -28.44 -9.83
C VAL A 56 -29.91 -29.19 -10.95
N SER A 57 -30.27 -30.44 -10.66
CA SER A 57 -30.89 -31.40 -11.57
C SER A 57 -32.11 -30.84 -12.33
N SER A 58 -32.22 -31.20 -13.60
CA SER A 58 -33.12 -30.65 -14.61
C SER A 58 -34.63 -30.97 -14.45
N ASP A 59 -35.05 -31.65 -13.38
CA ASP A 59 -36.42 -32.19 -13.29
C ASP A 59 -37.43 -31.26 -12.59
N THR A 60 -37.11 -29.99 -12.36
CA THR A 60 -38.04 -29.02 -11.72
C THR A 60 -38.33 -27.78 -12.58
N ILE A 61 -37.88 -27.74 -13.84
CA ILE A 61 -37.96 -26.53 -14.70
C ILE A 61 -39.19 -26.50 -15.64
N GLU A 62 -40.02 -27.54 -15.71
CA GLU A 62 -41.12 -27.57 -16.71
C GLU A 62 -42.51 -27.08 -16.28
N LEU A 63 -42.74 -26.69 -15.02
CA LEU A 63 -44.09 -26.32 -14.55
C LEU A 63 -44.31 -24.85 -14.17
N THR A 64 -43.36 -23.95 -14.47
CA THR A 64 -43.56 -22.50 -14.24
C THR A 64 -43.17 -21.64 -15.45
N ARG A 65 -43.04 -22.24 -16.64
CA ARG A 65 -42.67 -21.52 -17.88
C ARG A 65 -43.86 -20.96 -18.67
N ARG A 66 -45.05 -20.90 -18.08
CA ARG A 66 -46.29 -20.53 -18.78
C ARG A 66 -47.11 -19.45 -18.08
N SER A 67 -46.47 -18.37 -17.64
CA SER A 67 -47.16 -17.09 -17.39
C SER A 67 -46.18 -15.94 -17.16
N VAL A 68 -45.42 -15.51 -18.17
CA VAL A 68 -44.90 -14.14 -18.19
C VAL A 68 -45.00 -13.62 -19.62
N GLN A 69 -46.19 -13.14 -19.92
CA GLN A 69 -46.45 -12.16 -20.96
C GLN A 69 -45.94 -10.80 -20.45
N SER A 70 -45.44 -9.99 -21.36
CA SER A 70 -44.80 -8.69 -21.16
C SER A 70 -45.41 -7.82 -20.05
N ASP A 71 -44.59 -7.43 -19.09
CA ASP A 71 -44.79 -6.16 -18.37
C ASP A 71 -43.45 -5.46 -18.21
N THR A 72 -43.38 -4.27 -18.80
CA THR A 72 -42.32 -3.29 -18.64
C THR A 72 -42.41 -2.73 -17.22
N SER A 73 -41.58 -3.21 -16.30
CA SER A 73 -41.48 -2.65 -14.95
C SER A 73 -40.05 -2.19 -14.66
N LYS A 74 -39.98 -0.96 -14.13
CA LYS A 74 -38.83 -0.30 -13.49
C LYS A 74 -38.01 -1.28 -12.63
N PRO A 75 -36.70 -1.04 -12.43
CA PRO A 75 -35.94 -1.75 -11.41
C PRO A 75 -36.65 -1.56 -10.07
N SER A 76 -37.14 -2.66 -9.50
CA SER A 76 -37.74 -2.64 -8.17
C SER A 76 -36.64 -2.32 -7.16
N ASP A 77 -36.79 -1.19 -6.47
CA ASP A 77 -36.09 -0.88 -5.23
C ASP A 77 -36.53 -1.91 -4.16
N VAL A 78 -35.99 -3.12 -4.23
CA VAL A 78 -36.12 -4.09 -3.15
C VAL A 78 -35.24 -3.58 -2.02
N ALA A 79 -35.87 -3.07 -0.96
CA ALA A 79 -35.16 -2.63 0.24
C ALA A 79 -34.31 -3.78 0.78
N LEU A 80 -32.99 -3.60 0.81
CA LEU A 80 -32.05 -4.55 1.41
C LEU A 80 -32.43 -4.79 2.88
N ASN A 81 -32.26 -6.02 3.35
CA ASN A 81 -32.39 -6.26 4.77
C ASN A 81 -31.23 -5.56 5.54
N PRO A 82 -31.37 -5.31 6.86
CA PRO A 82 -30.37 -4.56 7.62
C PRO A 82 -28.96 -5.16 7.60
N ASP A 83 -28.83 -6.47 7.46
CA ASP A 83 -27.55 -7.18 7.45
C ASP A 83 -26.85 -7.04 6.08
N GLU A 84 -27.60 -7.14 4.98
CA GLU A 84 -27.12 -6.88 3.62
C GLU A 84 -26.68 -5.43 3.44
N LYS A 85 -27.45 -4.48 3.99
CA LYS A 85 -27.08 -3.07 3.99
C LYS A 85 -25.76 -2.84 4.72
N PHE A 86 -25.61 -3.42 5.91
CA PHE A 86 -24.37 -3.33 6.68
C PHE A 86 -23.18 -3.94 5.95
N ALA A 87 -23.35 -5.14 5.37
CA ALA A 87 -22.30 -5.81 4.61
C ALA A 87 -21.79 -4.94 3.47
N LYS A 88 -22.71 -4.30 2.73
CA LYS A 88 -22.39 -3.38 1.64
C LYS A 88 -21.66 -2.13 2.12
N GLU A 89 -22.09 -1.53 3.23
CA GLU A 89 -21.41 -0.36 3.80
C GLU A 89 -20.00 -0.70 4.29
N PHE A 90 -19.83 -1.87 4.93
CA PHE A 90 -18.51 -2.36 5.35
C PHE A 90 -17.59 -2.61 4.14
N GLU A 91 -18.11 -3.27 3.11
CA GLU A 91 -17.39 -3.51 1.87
C GLU A 91 -16.95 -2.19 1.20
N VAL A 92 -17.83 -1.18 1.19
CA VAL A 92 -17.49 0.16 0.67
C VAL A 92 -16.31 0.77 1.44
N VAL A 93 -16.31 0.68 2.78
CA VAL A 93 -15.21 1.19 3.62
C VAL A 93 -13.90 0.48 3.29
N LEU A 94 -13.92 -0.86 3.22
CA LEU A 94 -12.73 -1.64 2.90
C LEU A 94 -12.20 -1.36 1.50
N ASN A 95 -13.07 -1.37 0.49
CA ASN A 95 -12.67 -1.13 -0.89
C ASN A 95 -12.09 0.28 -1.06
N GLN A 96 -12.65 1.27 -0.36
CA GLN A 96 -12.11 2.62 -0.36
C GLN A 96 -10.73 2.67 0.31
N PHE A 97 -10.55 2.01 1.45
CA PHE A 97 -9.25 1.89 2.12
C PHE A 97 -8.19 1.28 1.19
N LEU A 98 -8.49 0.14 0.56
CA LEU A 98 -7.56 -0.55 -0.33
C LEU A 98 -7.20 0.29 -1.56
N LYS A 99 -8.19 0.99 -2.12
CA LYS A 99 -7.99 1.90 -3.25
C LYS A 99 -7.04 3.05 -2.87
N ASP A 100 -7.29 3.70 -1.74
CA ASP A 100 -6.48 4.82 -1.27
C ASP A 100 -5.06 4.34 -0.91
N LEU A 101 -4.94 3.19 -0.23
CA LEU A 101 -3.66 2.60 0.14
C LEU A 101 -2.82 2.28 -1.10
N SER A 102 -3.44 1.67 -2.11
CA SER A 102 -2.77 1.38 -3.38
C SER A 102 -2.33 2.67 -4.09
N ALA A 103 -3.17 3.70 -4.11
CA ALA A 103 -2.86 4.97 -4.77
C ALA A 103 -1.68 5.67 -4.10
N GLU A 104 -1.69 5.80 -2.77
CA GLU A 104 -0.61 6.44 -2.02
C GLU A 104 0.69 5.62 -2.10
N THR A 105 0.62 4.29 -2.08
CA THR A 105 1.78 3.42 -2.27
C THR A 105 2.44 3.59 -3.64
N VAL A 106 1.65 3.63 -4.72
CA VAL A 106 2.17 3.88 -6.08
C VAL A 106 2.76 5.28 -6.19
N SER A 107 2.11 6.26 -5.58
CA SER A 107 2.54 7.65 -5.53
C SER A 107 3.90 7.79 -4.80
N TYR A 108 4.07 7.13 -3.67
CA TYR A 108 5.33 7.07 -2.91
C TYR A 108 6.47 6.48 -3.76
N LYS A 109 6.23 5.31 -4.38
CA LYS A 109 7.24 4.62 -5.20
C LYS A 109 7.71 5.44 -6.38
N ARG A 110 6.79 6.16 -7.03
CA ARG A 110 7.11 7.02 -8.17
C ARG A 110 8.11 8.09 -7.77
N ASP A 111 7.83 8.80 -6.69
CA ASP A 111 8.68 9.90 -6.21
C ASP A 111 9.99 9.37 -5.63
N ARG A 112 10.00 8.17 -5.04
CA ARG A 112 11.22 7.53 -4.54
C ARG A 112 12.26 7.33 -5.65
N ARG A 113 11.85 7.19 -6.92
CA ARG A 113 12.80 7.06 -8.05
C ARG A 113 13.65 8.32 -8.23
N ILE A 114 13.13 9.49 -7.86
CA ILE A 114 13.83 10.77 -7.94
C ILE A 114 15.08 10.76 -7.05
N LEU A 115 15.11 9.97 -5.97
CA LEU A 115 16.30 9.79 -5.13
C LEU A 115 17.53 9.33 -5.92
N LYS A 116 17.35 8.52 -6.97
CA LYS A 116 18.46 8.07 -7.83
C LYS A 116 18.90 9.16 -8.80
N GLU A 117 17.95 9.96 -9.27
CA GLU A 117 18.22 11.03 -10.24
C GLU A 117 18.98 12.18 -9.59
N VAL A 118 18.57 12.62 -8.39
CA VAL A 118 19.18 13.76 -7.69
C VAL A 118 20.62 13.51 -7.25
N ILE A 119 20.99 12.24 -7.00
CA ILE A 119 22.39 11.85 -6.70
C ILE A 119 23.19 11.46 -7.95
N SER A 120 22.59 11.53 -9.14
CA SER A 120 23.32 11.16 -10.35
C SER A 120 24.50 12.11 -10.56
N PRO A 121 25.68 11.61 -10.97
CA PRO A 121 26.87 12.44 -11.17
C PRO A 121 26.61 13.65 -12.06
N TYR A 122 25.77 13.52 -13.09
CA TYR A 122 25.37 14.64 -13.96
C TYR A 122 24.76 15.81 -13.17
N ASN A 123 23.88 15.52 -12.21
CA ASN A 123 23.26 16.54 -11.35
C ASN A 123 24.20 17.09 -10.26
N LEU A 124 25.43 16.58 -10.20
CA LEU A 124 26.47 17.00 -9.26
C LEU A 124 27.61 17.75 -9.96
N GLU A 125 27.54 17.94 -11.28
CA GLU A 125 28.61 18.60 -12.04
C GLU A 125 28.68 20.09 -11.71
N GLY A 126 29.74 20.48 -10.99
CA GLY A 126 29.96 21.86 -10.57
C GLY A 126 29.21 22.25 -9.29
N THR A 127 29.63 23.37 -8.71
CA THR A 127 29.14 23.83 -7.39
C THR A 127 27.66 24.21 -7.40
N GLU A 128 27.20 24.90 -8.45
CA GLU A 128 25.81 25.34 -8.55
C GLU A 128 24.85 24.15 -8.63
N ASN A 129 25.19 23.12 -9.40
CA ASN A 129 24.33 21.93 -9.54
C ASN A 129 24.34 21.09 -8.25
N ALA A 130 25.51 20.89 -7.62
CA ALA A 130 25.58 20.20 -6.34
C ALA A 130 24.74 20.90 -5.25
N GLU A 131 24.76 22.23 -5.20
CA GLU A 131 23.92 23.03 -4.30
C GLU A 131 22.43 22.88 -4.61
N LYS A 132 22.05 23.00 -5.89
CA LYS A 132 20.65 22.82 -6.33
C LYS A 132 20.13 21.43 -5.99
N SER A 133 20.92 20.39 -6.24
CA SER A 133 20.57 19.00 -5.94
C SER A 133 20.40 18.79 -4.43
N TYR A 134 21.31 19.32 -3.60
CA TYR A 134 21.17 19.24 -2.15
C TYR A 134 19.91 19.96 -1.64
N LYS A 135 19.65 21.19 -2.11
CA LYS A 135 18.46 21.97 -1.73
C LYS A 135 17.16 21.31 -2.19
N ALA A 136 17.10 20.88 -3.46
CA ALA A 136 15.94 20.15 -3.99
C ALA A 136 15.64 18.89 -3.19
N PHE A 137 16.69 18.15 -2.80
CA PHE A 137 16.51 16.99 -1.93
C PHE A 137 15.95 17.36 -0.56
N LYS A 138 16.62 18.30 0.12
CA LYS A 138 16.32 18.64 1.51
C LYS A 138 14.98 19.35 1.68
N ASP A 139 14.67 20.28 0.79
CA ASP A 139 13.55 21.20 0.95
C ASP A 139 12.27 20.69 0.26
N ASP A 140 12.39 19.75 -0.69
CA ASP A 140 11.25 19.21 -1.45
C ASP A 140 11.16 17.68 -1.38
N ILE A 141 12.15 16.95 -1.92
CA ILE A 141 12.03 15.49 -2.12
C ILE A 141 11.87 14.74 -0.79
N ALA A 142 12.75 14.99 0.18
CA ALA A 142 12.72 14.28 1.46
C ALA A 142 11.46 14.60 2.28
N PRO A 143 11.05 15.87 2.45
CA PRO A 143 9.75 16.20 3.06
C PRO A 143 8.56 15.56 2.35
N THR A 144 8.54 15.57 1.02
CA THR A 144 7.45 14.97 0.21
C THR A 144 7.35 13.47 0.45
N LEU A 145 8.47 12.74 0.44
CA LEU A 145 8.48 11.30 0.72
C LEU A 145 7.99 11.00 2.14
N ARG A 146 8.47 11.73 3.15
CA ARG A 146 8.02 11.59 4.54
C ARG A 146 6.52 11.83 4.67
N GLN A 147 6.00 12.89 4.05
CA GLN A 147 4.58 13.21 4.05
C GLN A 147 3.75 12.09 3.41
N LYS A 148 4.20 11.53 2.28
CA LYS A 148 3.53 10.40 1.63
C LYS A 148 3.57 9.13 2.49
N GLY A 149 4.69 8.86 3.15
CA GLY A 149 4.78 7.77 4.13
C GLY A 149 3.78 7.94 5.27
N GLN A 150 3.67 9.16 5.83
CA GLN A 150 2.68 9.45 6.87
C GLN A 150 1.24 9.29 6.37
N LYS A 151 0.92 9.72 5.14
CA LYS A 151 -0.41 9.52 4.56
C LYS A 151 -0.79 8.03 4.51
N ILE A 152 0.16 7.15 4.17
CA ILE A 152 -0.09 5.70 4.17
C ILE A 152 -0.47 5.22 5.58
N ILE A 153 0.21 5.68 6.63
CA ILE A 153 -0.12 5.38 8.03
C ILE A 153 -1.51 5.93 8.39
N ASP A 154 -1.79 7.18 8.02
CA ASP A 154 -3.04 7.87 8.33
C ASP A 154 -4.27 7.17 7.71
N LEU A 155 -4.10 6.48 6.56
CA LEU A 155 -5.17 5.67 5.97
C LEU A 155 -5.63 4.53 6.89
N PHE A 156 -4.73 3.91 7.66
CA PHE A 156 -5.13 2.90 8.64
C PHE A 156 -5.95 3.51 9.77
N GLN A 157 -5.56 4.70 10.25
CA GLN A 157 -6.28 5.41 11.31
C GLN A 157 -7.66 5.86 10.83
N LYS A 158 -7.75 6.41 9.61
CA LYS A 158 -9.01 6.81 8.99
C LYS A 158 -9.97 5.63 8.85
N SER A 159 -9.45 4.48 8.42
CA SER A 159 -10.24 3.24 8.32
C SER A 159 -10.67 2.71 9.68
N ASP A 160 -9.85 2.86 10.71
CA ASP A 160 -10.19 2.50 12.10
C ASP A 160 -11.43 3.25 12.57
N VAL A 161 -11.45 4.58 12.37
CA VAL A 161 -12.59 5.44 12.73
C VAL A 161 -13.84 5.03 11.95
N ALA A 162 -13.71 4.80 10.64
CA ALA A 162 -14.83 4.40 9.79
C ALA A 162 -15.43 3.05 10.21
N ILE A 163 -14.58 2.05 10.46
CA ILE A 163 -15.00 0.71 10.90
C ILE A 163 -15.65 0.77 12.28
N VAL A 164 -15.03 1.44 13.26
CA VAL A 164 -15.61 1.58 14.60
C VAL A 164 -16.97 2.27 14.54
N SER A 165 -17.12 3.32 13.73
CA SER A 165 -18.39 4.01 13.55
C SER A 165 -19.47 3.09 12.96
N LEU A 166 -19.11 2.26 11.97
CA LEU A 166 -20.04 1.34 11.32
C LEU A 166 -20.52 0.22 12.28
N LEU A 167 -19.70 -0.14 13.25
CA LEU A 167 -19.97 -1.22 14.19
C LEU A 167 -20.71 -0.77 15.46
N LYS A 168 -20.95 0.53 15.63
CA LYS A 168 -21.49 1.11 16.87
C LYS A 168 -22.79 0.46 17.34
N ASP A 169 -23.71 0.22 16.41
CA ASP A 169 -25.05 -0.30 16.69
C ASP A 169 -25.15 -1.82 16.54
N LYS A 170 -24.01 -2.52 16.42
CA LYS A 170 -23.98 -3.99 16.35
C LYS A 170 -23.95 -4.62 17.75
N PRO A 171 -24.48 -5.84 17.89
CA PRO A 171 -24.37 -6.58 19.15
C PRO A 171 -22.90 -6.73 19.58
N GLU A 172 -22.64 -6.72 20.89
CA GLU A 172 -21.29 -6.70 21.46
C GLU A 172 -20.40 -7.81 20.90
N ASP A 173 -20.90 -9.04 20.89
CA ASP A 173 -20.15 -10.21 20.45
C ASP A 173 -19.76 -10.15 18.97
N VAL A 174 -20.57 -9.48 18.16
CA VAL A 174 -20.32 -9.23 16.74
C VAL A 174 -19.26 -8.14 16.59
N ARG A 175 -19.45 -7.02 17.29
CA ARG A 175 -18.52 -5.90 17.26
C ARG A 175 -17.13 -6.32 17.71
N GLU A 176 -17.01 -7.06 18.80
CA GLU A 176 -15.73 -7.56 19.32
C GLU A 176 -15.02 -8.46 18.30
N LYS A 177 -15.72 -9.41 17.67
CA LYS A 177 -15.14 -10.29 16.64
C LYS A 177 -14.61 -9.50 15.44
N LEU A 178 -15.41 -8.55 14.94
CA LEU A 178 -15.04 -7.75 13.76
C LEU A 178 -13.89 -6.79 14.07
N LEU A 179 -13.91 -6.15 15.24
CA LEU A 179 -12.80 -5.29 15.70
C LEU A 179 -11.53 -6.09 15.97
N SER A 180 -11.64 -7.28 16.53
CA SER A 180 -10.49 -8.18 16.73
C SER A 180 -9.87 -8.59 15.40
N ALA A 181 -10.69 -8.93 14.40
CA ALA A 181 -10.21 -9.33 13.09
C ALA A 181 -9.56 -8.17 12.34
N TRP A 182 -10.18 -6.97 12.36
CA TRP A 182 -9.56 -5.74 11.84
C TRP A 182 -8.27 -5.38 12.58
N GLY A 183 -8.24 -5.52 13.91
CA GLY A 183 -7.05 -5.33 14.73
C GLY A 183 -5.92 -6.28 14.35
N GLY A 184 -6.23 -7.52 13.99
CA GLY A 184 -5.29 -8.49 13.43
C GLY A 184 -4.67 -8.00 12.12
N VAL A 185 -5.51 -7.62 11.15
CA VAL A 185 -5.06 -7.07 9.86
C VAL A 185 -4.18 -5.83 10.06
N LYS A 186 -4.60 -4.90 10.92
CA LYS A 186 -3.83 -3.71 11.24
C LYS A 186 -2.48 -4.07 11.84
N LYS A 187 -2.43 -4.95 12.84
CA LYS A 187 -1.17 -5.35 13.49
C LYS A 187 -0.19 -5.97 12.50
N GLU A 188 -0.66 -6.85 11.61
CA GLU A 188 0.19 -7.50 10.63
C GLU A 188 0.69 -6.52 9.57
N GLN A 189 -0.22 -5.74 8.98
CA GLN A 189 0.09 -4.92 7.81
C GLN A 189 0.70 -3.56 8.18
N LEU A 190 0.19 -2.90 9.23
CA LEU A 190 0.71 -1.60 9.66
C LEU A 190 2.12 -1.71 10.22
N ASN A 191 2.44 -2.80 10.95
CA ASN A 191 3.80 -3.00 11.44
C ASN A 191 4.79 -3.14 10.28
N GLY A 192 4.47 -3.95 9.27
CA GLY A 192 5.31 -4.07 8.07
C GLY A 192 5.49 -2.74 7.33
N VAL A 193 4.45 -1.90 7.27
CA VAL A 193 4.53 -0.54 6.71
C VAL A 193 5.40 0.37 7.57
N ILE A 194 5.28 0.32 8.90
CA ILE A 194 6.09 1.10 9.83
C ILE A 194 7.57 0.72 9.70
N ASP A 195 7.87 -0.58 9.67
CA ASP A 195 9.24 -1.09 9.53
C ASP A 195 9.86 -0.67 8.19
N PHE A 196 9.09 -0.78 7.10
CA PHE A 196 9.46 -0.28 5.79
C PHE A 196 9.79 1.22 5.83
N LEU A 197 8.90 2.05 6.38
CA LEU A 197 9.09 3.51 6.46
C LEU A 197 10.25 3.90 7.38
N ALA A 198 10.51 3.13 8.43
CA ALA A 198 11.68 3.32 9.29
C ALA A 198 12.98 3.00 8.56
N ASN A 199 12.99 2.01 7.67
CA ASN A 199 14.13 1.76 6.78
C ASN A 199 14.28 2.87 5.73
N GLU A 200 13.18 3.35 5.17
CA GLU A 200 13.18 4.45 4.21
C GLU A 200 13.69 5.76 4.83
N GLU A 201 13.34 6.08 6.08
CA GLU A 201 13.89 7.26 6.76
C GLU A 201 15.41 7.16 6.92
N ARG A 202 15.92 5.98 7.28
CA ARG A 202 17.38 5.73 7.32
C ARG A 202 18.01 5.96 5.95
N LEU A 203 17.37 5.48 4.88
CA LEU A 203 17.83 5.67 3.51
C LEU A 203 17.83 7.14 3.09
N ILE A 204 16.75 7.87 3.37
CA ILE A 204 16.62 9.31 3.10
C ILE A 204 17.73 10.08 3.83
N ALA A 205 17.94 9.81 5.12
CA ALA A 205 19.00 10.43 5.90
C ALA A 205 20.40 10.15 5.33
N ALA A 206 20.67 8.93 4.87
CA ALA A 206 21.94 8.57 4.23
C ALA A 206 22.15 9.33 2.91
N HIS A 207 21.12 9.46 2.07
CA HIS A 207 21.19 10.27 0.84
C HIS A 207 21.41 11.76 1.15
N GLU A 208 20.77 12.29 2.20
CA GLU A 208 20.98 13.68 2.63
C GLU A 208 22.45 13.92 3.01
N LYS A 209 23.06 13.00 3.78
CA LYS A 209 24.48 13.07 4.15
C LYS A 209 25.37 13.08 2.91
N LEU A 210 25.11 12.20 1.95
CA LEU A 210 25.88 12.11 0.71
C LEU A 210 25.76 13.37 -0.15
N LEU A 211 24.55 13.88 -0.36
CA LEU A 211 24.34 15.12 -1.12
C LEU A 211 24.97 16.33 -0.45
N LYS A 212 24.87 16.41 0.89
CA LYS A 212 25.56 17.45 1.64
C LYS A 212 27.07 17.35 1.49
N PHE A 213 27.62 16.13 1.50
CA PHE A 213 29.05 15.89 1.28
C PHE A 213 29.49 16.40 -0.11
N TYR A 214 28.76 16.04 -1.17
CA TYR A 214 29.04 16.57 -2.51
C TYR A 214 28.94 18.10 -2.56
N PHE A 215 27.88 18.69 -1.99
CA PHE A 215 27.75 20.15 -1.97
C PHE A 215 28.93 20.83 -1.25
N VAL A 216 29.30 20.36 -0.06
CA VAL A 216 30.40 20.95 0.73
C VAL A 216 31.76 20.82 0.02
N HIS A 217 31.96 19.73 -0.72
CA HIS A 217 33.22 19.43 -1.40
C HIS A 217 33.16 19.62 -2.91
N SER A 218 32.20 20.39 -3.42
CA SER A 218 31.93 20.58 -4.84
C SER A 218 33.08 21.16 -5.67
N LYS A 219 34.05 21.79 -5.01
CA LYS A 219 35.28 22.33 -5.63
C LYS A 219 36.43 21.32 -5.66
N LEU A 220 36.25 20.14 -5.06
CA LEU A 220 37.30 19.15 -4.80
C LEU A 220 37.11 17.83 -5.58
N TYR A 221 36.03 17.74 -6.36
CA TYR A 221 35.80 16.66 -7.31
C TYR A 221 35.49 17.19 -8.71
N SER A 222 35.59 16.29 -9.69
CA SER A 222 35.02 16.44 -11.03
C SER A 222 34.06 15.30 -11.30
N VAL A 223 33.18 15.46 -12.28
CA VAL A 223 32.31 14.38 -12.75
C VAL A 223 32.95 13.77 -13.99
N ASP A 224 33.05 12.45 -14.02
CA ASP A 224 33.38 11.68 -15.21
C ASP A 224 32.05 11.28 -15.90
N PRO A 225 31.68 11.94 -17.02
CA PRO A 225 30.43 11.67 -17.69
C PRO A 225 30.42 10.31 -18.43
N GLU A 226 31.58 9.76 -18.78
CA GLU A 226 31.67 8.46 -19.45
C GLU A 226 31.52 7.31 -18.45
N ALA A 227 32.17 7.44 -17.29
CA ALA A 227 32.05 6.47 -16.21
C ALA A 227 30.75 6.64 -15.39
N GLY A 228 30.09 7.78 -15.50
CA GLY A 228 28.96 8.13 -14.64
C GLY A 228 29.39 8.14 -13.17
N ALA A 229 30.51 8.80 -12.85
CA ALA A 229 31.10 8.78 -11.53
C ALA A 229 31.56 10.17 -11.06
N VAL A 230 31.55 10.38 -9.75
CA VAL A 230 32.21 11.53 -9.12
C VAL A 230 33.64 11.13 -8.77
N VAL A 231 34.61 11.97 -9.12
CA VAL A 231 36.04 11.69 -8.98
C VAL A 231 36.69 12.76 -8.11
N PHE A 232 37.02 12.40 -6.86
CA PHE A 232 37.83 13.24 -5.98
C PHE A 232 39.31 13.09 -6.26
N LYS A 233 40.08 14.18 -6.16
CA LYS A 233 41.56 14.12 -6.25
C LYS A 233 42.22 13.67 -4.94
N ASN A 234 41.55 13.87 -3.81
CA ASN A 234 42.06 13.57 -2.48
C ASN A 234 41.53 12.20 -2.03
N GLN A 235 42.44 11.29 -1.69
CA GLN A 235 42.11 9.93 -1.23
C GLN A 235 41.15 9.91 -0.02
N LYS A 236 41.30 10.83 0.93
CA LYS A 236 40.42 10.93 2.10
C LYS A 236 38.95 11.15 1.70
N TYR A 237 38.70 11.95 0.67
CA TYR A 237 37.33 12.20 0.20
C TYR A 237 36.79 11.05 -0.63
N GLN A 238 37.64 10.33 -1.37
CA GLN A 238 37.25 9.09 -2.04
C GLN A 238 36.82 8.01 -1.03
N GLU A 239 37.58 7.85 0.06
CA GLU A 239 37.27 6.91 1.13
C GLU A 239 35.96 7.26 1.84
N GLU A 240 35.73 8.55 2.14
CA GLU A 240 34.50 9.01 2.77
C GLU A 240 33.28 8.90 1.85
N GLU A 241 33.42 9.22 0.56
CA GLU A 241 32.38 8.99 -0.45
C GLU A 241 32.00 7.51 -0.51
N LYS A 242 33.00 6.63 -0.64
CA LYS A 242 32.78 5.19 -0.65
C LYS A 242 32.06 4.72 0.61
N ARG A 243 32.48 5.19 1.79
CA ARG A 243 31.81 4.87 3.07
C ARG A 243 30.34 5.27 3.07
N LEU A 244 30.00 6.45 2.54
CA LEU A 244 28.63 6.94 2.45
C LEU A 244 27.79 6.14 1.43
N LEU A 245 28.38 5.77 0.29
CA LEU A 245 27.74 4.89 -0.70
C LEU A 245 27.50 3.48 -0.13
N ASP A 246 28.49 2.92 0.57
CA ASP A 246 28.38 1.63 1.26
C ASP A 246 27.30 1.68 2.36
N GLU A 247 27.17 2.79 3.10
CA GLU A 247 26.07 3.01 4.06
C GLU A 247 24.70 2.92 3.37
N ILE A 248 24.54 3.56 2.21
CA ILE A 248 23.30 3.51 1.41
C ILE A 248 23.00 2.09 0.93
N GLU A 249 24.01 1.38 0.42
CA GLU A 249 23.81 0.03 -0.13
C GLU A 249 23.49 -0.99 0.98
N ASN A 250 24.14 -0.88 2.14
CA ASN A 250 23.83 -1.72 3.30
C ASN A 250 22.38 -1.54 3.79
N ILE A 251 21.85 -0.31 3.78
CA ILE A 251 20.44 -0.04 4.12
C ILE A 251 19.49 -0.65 3.08
N ARG A 252 19.85 -0.62 1.79
CA ARG A 252 19.06 -1.23 0.72
C ARG A 252 19.03 -2.75 0.82
N ASP A 253 20.15 -3.37 1.15
CA ASP A 253 20.25 -4.83 1.25
C ASP A 253 19.64 -5.39 2.52
N TYR A 254 19.60 -4.61 3.62
CA TYR A 254 18.85 -4.99 4.82
C TYR A 254 17.37 -5.24 4.49
N GLY A 255 16.77 -4.39 3.66
CA GLY A 255 15.39 -4.56 3.19
C GLY A 255 15.16 -5.78 2.28
N LYS A 256 16.20 -6.48 1.82
CA LYS A 256 16.07 -7.69 0.98
C LYS A 256 16.24 -9.00 1.75
N LYS A 257 16.75 -8.97 2.98
CA LYS A 257 17.14 -10.17 3.76
C LYS A 257 16.08 -10.66 4.75
N GLU A 258 15.01 -9.90 4.97
CA GLU A 258 13.90 -10.26 5.87
C GLU A 258 12.70 -10.91 5.15
N ASP A 259 12.83 -11.19 3.84
CA ASP A 259 11.90 -12.02 3.02
C ASP A 259 12.45 -13.46 2.84
#